data_AF-A0A9E0HNX0-F1
#
_entry.id   AF-A0A9E0HNX0-F1
#
_cell.length_a   1.000
_cell.length_b   1.000
_cell.length_c   1.000
_cell.angle_alpha   90.00
_cell.angle_beta   90.00
_cell.angle_gamma   90.00
#
_symmetry.space_group_name_H-M   'P 1'
#
loop_
_entity.id
_entity.type
_entity.pdbx_description
1 polymer ?
#
loop_
_entity_poly.entity_id
_entity_poly.type
_entity_poly.pdbx_seq_one_letter_code
_entity_poly.pdbx_strand_id
1 'polypeptide(L)'
;VRSDYRGGRFLIEPQGPLRETAEGAMSLPPFDPQGDHRMAMALAPLALVCDEVMILHPEVVNKSYPGFWEELKKAGFLVEFS
;
A
#
# COMPACT_ATOMS: atom_id res chain seq x y z
N VAL A 1 -25.63 -5.06 -5.89
CA VAL A 1 -24.59 -5.65 -5.02
C VAL A 1 -23.37 -4.73 -5.12
N ARG A 2 -22.86 -4.14 -4.04
CA ARG A 2 -21.43 -3.81 -4.01
C ARG A 2 -20.76 -5.13 -3.65
N SER A 3 -20.48 -5.91 -4.69
CA SER A 3 -20.16 -7.35 -4.67
C SER A 3 -18.67 -7.61 -4.53
N ASP A 4 -17.91 -6.55 -4.37
CA ASP A 4 -16.53 -6.44 -4.77
C ASP A 4 -15.74 -6.04 -3.52
N TYR A 5 -15.06 -7.06 -2.99
CA TYR A 5 -14.12 -7.01 -1.91
C TYR A 5 -13.24 -5.74 -1.96
N ARG A 6 -13.30 -4.88 -0.94
CA ARG A 6 -12.46 -3.68 -0.82
C ARG A 6 -11.23 -3.97 0.04
N GLY A 7 -10.46 -4.97 -0.35
CA GLY A 7 -9.09 -5.03 0.14
C GLY A 7 -8.41 -3.73 -0.29
N GLY A 8 -7.73 -3.07 0.64
CA GLY A 8 -7.02 -1.84 0.35
C GLY A 8 -6.04 -1.97 -0.80
N ARG A 9 -5.83 -0.88 -1.53
CA ARG A 9 -4.84 -0.84 -2.61
C ARG A 9 -3.52 -0.29 -2.09
N PHE A 10 -2.46 -1.06 -2.26
CA PHE A 10 -1.08 -0.61 -2.14
C PHE A 10 -0.52 -0.32 -3.51
N LEU A 11 -0.07 0.92 -3.70
CA LEU A 11 0.80 1.31 -4.80
C LEU A 11 2.23 1.40 -4.28
N ILE A 12 3.14 0.67 -4.92
CA ILE A 12 4.50 0.53 -4.48
C ILE A 12 5.45 1.14 -5.51
N GLU A 13 6.34 2.03 -5.04
CA GLU A 13 7.37 2.73 -5.82
C GLU A 13 6.87 3.55 -7.03
N PRO A 14 5.76 4.30 -6.96
CA PRO A 14 5.16 4.91 -8.16
C PRO A 14 6.18 5.70 -9.00
N GLN A 15 6.59 5.14 -10.13
CA GLN A 15 7.50 5.74 -11.11
C GLN A 15 6.74 6.77 -11.97
N GLY A 16 6.32 7.89 -11.37
CA GLY A 16 5.59 8.94 -12.10
C GLY A 16 5.18 10.12 -11.23
N PRO A 17 4.70 11.22 -11.85
CA PRO A 17 4.07 12.29 -11.09
C PRO A 17 2.89 11.71 -10.31
N LEU A 18 2.74 12.12 -9.05
CA LEU A 18 1.66 11.67 -8.18
C LEU A 18 0.33 11.86 -8.92
N ARG A 19 -0.35 10.76 -9.25
CA ARG A 19 -1.65 10.83 -9.89
C ARG A 19 -2.58 11.59 -8.95
N GLU A 20 -3.22 12.64 -9.45
CA GLU A 20 -4.33 13.26 -8.73
C GLU A 20 -5.40 12.20 -8.51
N THR A 21 -5.71 11.96 -7.25
CA THR A 21 -6.69 10.95 -6.86
C THR A 21 -8.06 11.42 -7.30
N ALA A 22 -8.93 10.47 -7.68
CA ALA A 22 -10.30 10.81 -8.05
C ALA A 22 -10.99 11.64 -6.95
N GLU A 23 -11.74 12.67 -7.32
CA GLU A 23 -12.40 13.56 -6.36
C GLU A 23 -13.29 12.75 -5.39
N GLY A 24 -12.97 12.83 -4.09
CA GLY A 24 -13.68 12.09 -3.03
C GLY A 24 -13.05 10.77 -2.59
N ALA A 25 -11.94 10.34 -3.19
CA ALA A 25 -11.16 9.20 -2.71
C ALA A 25 -10.26 9.60 -1.53
N MET A 26 -10.25 8.81 -0.47
CA MET A 26 -9.35 9.02 0.67
C MET A 26 -8.00 8.39 0.38
N SER A 27 -7.14 9.15 -0.30
CA SER A 27 -5.76 8.79 -0.61
C SER A 27 -4.78 9.48 0.31
N LEU A 28 -3.72 8.76 0.69
CA LEU A 28 -2.59 9.33 1.41
C LEU A 28 -1.53 9.82 0.43
N PRO A 29 -0.73 10.84 0.80
CA PRO A 29 0.51 11.12 0.07
C PRO A 29 1.45 9.90 0.15
N PRO A 30 2.42 9.77 -0.77
CA PRO A 30 3.46 8.76 -0.67
C PRO A 30 4.12 8.77 0.70
N PHE A 31 4.19 7.60 1.32
CA PHE A 31 4.79 7.44 2.62
C PHE A 31 6.20 6.86 2.50
N ASP A 32 7.19 7.55 3.06
CA ASP A 32 8.55 7.04 3.22
C ASP A 32 8.72 6.40 4.61
N PRO A 33 9.00 5.09 4.70
CA PRO A 33 9.29 4.41 5.95
C PRO A 33 10.64 4.79 6.58
N GLN A 34 11.49 5.56 5.88
CA GLN A 34 12.80 6.04 6.35
C GLN A 34 13.72 4.91 6.86
N GLY A 35 13.60 3.73 6.26
CA GLY A 35 14.37 2.54 6.65
C GLY A 35 13.80 1.73 7.84
N ASP A 36 12.64 2.11 8.41
CA ASP A 36 11.95 1.32 9.42
C ASP A 36 10.85 0.44 8.81
N HIS A 37 11.12 -0.86 8.75
CA HIS A 37 10.18 -1.86 8.25
C HIS A 37 8.84 -1.89 9.01
N ARG A 38 8.83 -1.51 10.28
CA ARG A 38 7.61 -1.50 11.10
C ARG A 38 6.68 -0.37 10.66
N MET A 39 7.24 0.78 10.25
CA MET A 39 6.45 1.90 9.73
C MET A 39 5.76 1.52 8.41
N ALA A 40 6.47 0.81 7.52
CA ALA A 40 5.85 0.27 6.30
C ALA A 40 4.75 -0.76 6.62
N MET A 41 4.98 -1.69 7.56
CA MET A 41 3.99 -2.71 7.92
C MET A 41 2.76 -2.13 8.63
N ALA A 42 2.91 -1.04 9.39
CA ALA A 42 1.80 -0.38 10.10
C ALA A 42 0.73 0.19 9.17
N LEU A 43 1.03 0.36 7.88
CA LEU A 43 0.09 0.81 6.86
C LEU A 43 -0.85 -0.29 6.36
N ALA A 44 -0.56 -1.58 6.62
CA ALA A 44 -1.44 -2.72 6.28
C ALA A 44 -2.92 -2.49 6.68
N PRO A 45 -3.24 -2.19 7.94
CA PRO A 45 -4.62 -1.90 8.34
C PRO A 45 -5.16 -0.59 7.78
N LEU A 46 -4.31 0.39 7.48
CA LEU A 46 -4.73 1.69 6.96
C LEU A 46 -5.31 1.58 5.55
N ALA A 47 -4.78 0.66 4.75
CA ALA A 47 -5.32 0.37 3.42
C ALA A 47 -6.76 -0.17 3.47
N LEU A 48 -7.27 -0.67 4.59
CA LEU A 48 -8.68 -1.06 4.70
C LEU A 48 -9.66 0.13 4.75
N VAL A 49 -9.16 1.31 5.10
CA VAL A 49 -9.95 2.53 5.26
C VAL A 49 -9.68 3.52 4.14
N CYS A 50 -8.44 3.57 3.64
CA CYS A 50 -8.04 4.38 2.51
C CYS A 50 -8.33 3.65 1.19
N ASP A 51 -8.73 4.41 0.15
CA ASP A 51 -8.91 3.83 -1.18
C ASP A 51 -7.56 3.40 -1.79
N GLU A 52 -6.49 4.12 -1.45
CA GLU A 52 -5.14 3.91 -1.96
C GLU A 52 -4.07 4.34 -0.95
N VAL A 53 -3.02 3.52 -0.82
CA VAL A 53 -1.85 3.78 0.01
C VAL A 53 -0.59 3.63 -0.83
N MET A 54 0.18 4.71 -0.96
CA MET A 54 1.47 4.72 -1.65
C MET A 54 2.61 4.54 -0.67
N ILE A 55 3.50 3.56 -0.89
CA ILE A 55 4.69 3.30 -0.07
C ILE A 55 5.95 3.42 -0.92
N LEU A 56 6.90 4.23 -0.45
CA LEU A 56 8.24 4.34 -0.99
C LEU A 56 9.14 3.30 -0.32
N HIS A 57 10.17 2.83 -1.04
CA HIS A 57 11.16 1.87 -0.53
C HIS A 57 10.53 0.61 0.11
N PRO A 58 9.59 -0.09 -0.58
CA PRO A 58 8.90 -1.28 -0.06
C PRO A 58 9.85 -2.40 0.37
N GLU A 59 11.06 -2.44 -0.18
CA GLU A 59 12.10 -3.42 0.09
C GLU A 59 12.58 -3.39 1.54
N VAL A 60 12.32 -2.29 2.26
CA VAL A 60 12.64 -2.17 3.69
C VAL A 60 12.01 -3.29 4.51
N VAL A 61 10.82 -3.78 4.13
CA VAL A 61 10.15 -4.87 4.85
C VAL A 61 10.88 -6.19 4.73
N ASN A 62 11.67 -6.40 3.68
CA ASN A 62 12.40 -7.64 3.44
C ASN A 62 13.46 -7.93 4.51
N LYS A 63 13.88 -6.91 5.27
CA LYS A 63 14.80 -7.09 6.40
C LYS A 63 14.24 -8.03 7.48
N SER A 64 12.93 -7.97 7.71
CA SER A 64 12.27 -8.72 8.79
C SER A 64 11.22 -9.70 8.27
N TYR A 65 10.59 -9.40 7.14
CA TYR A 65 9.53 -10.22 6.56
C TYR A 65 9.53 -10.19 5.02
N PRO A 66 10.40 -10.98 4.37
CA PRO A 66 10.52 -11.05 2.89
C PRO A 66 9.23 -11.40 2.14
N GLY A 67 8.30 -12.10 2.79
CA GLY A 67 7.03 -12.51 2.19
C GLY A 67 5.86 -11.55 2.41
N PHE A 68 6.08 -10.41 3.09
CA PHE A 68 5.00 -9.55 3.57
C PHE A 68 3.98 -9.15 2.50
N TRP A 69 4.45 -8.66 1.35
CA TRP A 69 3.58 -8.21 0.25
C TRP A 69 2.79 -9.37 -0.39
N GLU A 70 3.38 -10.56 -0.48
CA GLU A 70 2.70 -11.75 -1.01
C GLU A 70 1.63 -12.26 -0.04
N GLU A 71 1.88 -12.20 1.27
CA GLU A 71 0.87 -12.51 2.27
C GLU A 71 -0.28 -11.49 2.29
N LEU A 72 0.00 -10.21 2.04
CA LEU A 72 -1.05 -9.20 1.85
C LEU A 72 -1.90 -9.50 0.60
N LYS A 73 -1.29 -9.89 -0.53
CA LYS A 73 -2.04 -10.34 -1.71
C LYS A 73 -2.94 -11.54 -1.39
N LYS A 74 -2.43 -12.53 -0.65
CA LYS A 74 -3.21 -13.70 -0.19
C LYS A 74 -4.35 -13.32 0.76
N ALA A 75 -4.16 -12.29 1.59
CA ALA A 75 -5.20 -11.74 2.46
C ALA A 75 -6.28 -10.95 1.70
N GLY A 76 -6.08 -10.71 0.40
CA GLY A 76 -7.04 -10.06 -0.49
C GLY A 76 -6.78 -8.56 -0.72
N PHE A 77 -5.60 -8.05 -0.33
CA PHE A 77 -5.18 -6.70 -0.71
C PHE A 77 -4.70 -6.66 -2.16
N LEU A 78 -4.93 -5.54 -2.84
CA LEU A 78 -4.36 -5.28 -4.16
C LEU A 78 -2.99 -4.64 -3.95
N VAL A 79 -1.93 -5.29 -4.44
CA VAL A 79 -0.55 -4.78 -4.31
C VAL A 79 0.05 -4.67 -5.71
N GLU A 80 0.26 -3.44 -6.15
CA GLU A 80 0.79 -3.09 -7.48
C GLU A 80 2.18 -2.47 -7.33
N PHE A 81 3.17 -3.02 -8.03
CA PHE A 81 4.52 -2.47 -8.14
C PHE A 81 4.60 -1.74 -9.50
N SER A 82 4.88 -0.43 -9.50
CA SER A 82 4.82 0.40 -10.71
C SER A 82 5.99 1.36 -10.85
#